data_AF-A0A850GFI4-F1
#
_entry.id   AF-A0A850GFI4-F1
#
_cell.length_a   1.000
_cell.length_b   1.000
_cell.length_c   1.000
_cell.angle_alpha   90.00
_cell.angle_beta   90.00
_cell.angle_gamma   90.00
#
_symmetry.space_group_name_H-M   'P 1'
#
loop_
_entity.id
_entity.type
_entity.pdbx_description
1 polymer ?
#
loop_
_entity_poly.entity_id
_entity_poly.type
_entity_poly.pdbx_seq_one_letter_code
_entity_poly.pdbx_strand_id
1 'polypeptide(L)'
;MLGIVVSLGPVVAFGAFAAWADARSRKLKLVDLTDVAPVSKRHARKKPVDAVVLHQTGFSRGTDPSRYHNVTAHFVVLEDGAVVQLHPLTARLSASDGFNSRSVSIEFVGNFRSSRGQWWQPEKYGRNTPTAEQIQAGRRLLRLLRDGGLGYVFAHRQSSSSRGNDPGPEIWQGVGQWAVSSLGMSDGGAGFAIGDGAPLPDVWR
;
A
#
# COMPACT_ATOMS: atom_id res chain seq x y z
N MET A 1 -2.10 2.55 63.27
CA MET A 1 -1.61 2.75 61.89
C MET A 1 -2.08 1.57 61.05
N LEU A 2 -3.10 1.75 60.22
CA LEU A 2 -3.51 0.73 59.24
C LEU A 2 -2.91 1.13 57.88
N GLY A 3 -1.98 0.33 57.37
CA GLY A 3 -1.46 0.47 56.02
C GLY A 3 -2.40 -0.19 55.03
N ILE A 4 -2.98 0.60 54.12
CA ILE A 4 -3.71 0.08 52.96
C ILE A 4 -2.67 -0.32 51.91
N VAL A 5 -2.52 -1.63 51.67
CA VAL A 5 -1.85 -2.15 50.48
C VAL A 5 -2.86 -2.10 49.34
N VAL A 6 -2.72 -1.15 48.43
CA VAL A 6 -3.47 -1.12 47.18
C VAL A 6 -2.83 -2.13 46.23
N SER A 7 -3.41 -3.32 46.14
CA SER A 7 -3.06 -4.29 45.10
C SER A 7 -3.46 -3.73 43.74
N LEU A 8 -2.49 -3.34 42.92
CA LEU A 8 -2.68 -3.08 41.50
C LEU A 8 -3.11 -4.39 40.83
N GLY A 9 -4.42 -4.52 40.62
CA GLY A 9 -5.06 -5.74 40.12
C GLY A 9 -4.74 -6.07 38.64
N PRO A 10 -5.28 -7.20 38.15
CA PRO A 10 -4.96 -7.84 36.86
C PRO A 10 -5.19 -6.96 35.61
N VAL A 11 -5.86 -5.82 35.72
CA VAL A 11 -6.13 -4.89 34.61
C VAL A 11 -4.83 -4.32 34.01
N VAL A 12 -3.83 -4.02 34.84
CA VAL A 12 -2.53 -3.52 34.36
C VAL A 12 -1.76 -4.61 33.61
N ALA A 13 -1.87 -5.87 34.05
CA ALA A 13 -1.23 -7.00 33.40
C ALA A 13 -1.85 -7.30 32.02
N PHE A 14 -3.18 -7.21 31.89
CA PHE A 14 -3.86 -7.33 30.58
C PHE A 14 -3.53 -6.17 29.64
N GLY A 15 -3.46 -4.93 30.14
CA GLY A 15 -3.06 -3.76 29.34
C GLY A 15 -1.62 -3.86 28.82
N ALA A 16 -0.69 -4.30 29.68
CA ALA A 16 0.70 -4.53 29.29
C ALA A 16 0.85 -5.70 28.31
N PHE A 17 0.10 -6.80 28.51
CA PHE A 17 0.08 -7.95 27.59
C PHE A 17 -0.53 -7.59 26.23
N ALA A 18 -1.62 -6.83 26.21
CA ALA A 18 -2.25 -6.33 24.98
C ALA A 18 -1.33 -5.32 24.25
N ALA A 19 -0.70 -4.39 24.96
CA ALA A 19 0.26 -3.47 24.39
C ALA A 19 1.53 -4.17 23.89
N TRP A 20 1.97 -5.24 24.55
CA TRP A 20 3.11 -6.05 24.13
C TRP A 20 2.78 -6.99 22.96
N ALA A 21 1.58 -7.58 22.92
CA ALA A 21 1.08 -8.35 21.79
C ALA A 21 0.81 -7.46 20.57
N ASP A 22 0.26 -6.27 20.78
CA ASP A 22 0.13 -5.21 19.77
C ASP A 22 1.51 -4.75 19.29
N ALA A 23 2.47 -4.53 20.19
CA ALA A 23 3.84 -4.19 19.81
C ALA A 23 4.56 -5.30 19.03
N ARG A 24 4.24 -6.58 19.27
CA ARG A 24 4.73 -7.71 18.46
C ARG A 24 4.00 -7.83 17.11
N SER A 25 2.72 -7.43 17.03
CA SER A 25 1.96 -7.36 15.77
C SER A 25 2.36 -6.16 14.87
N ARG A 26 3.17 -5.22 15.39
CA ARG A 26 3.67 -4.03 14.67
C ARG A 26 4.72 -4.31 13.59
N LYS A 27 5.38 -5.48 13.57
CA LYS A 27 6.42 -5.74 12.57
C LYS A 27 5.80 -6.04 11.21
N LEU A 28 6.19 -5.28 10.20
CA LEU A 28 5.86 -5.58 8.80
C LEU A 28 6.45 -6.96 8.45
N LYS A 29 5.60 -7.88 7.97
CA LYS A 29 6.05 -9.17 7.42
C LYS A 29 6.66 -8.92 6.05
N LEU A 30 7.92 -8.49 6.02
CA LEU A 30 8.66 -8.20 4.80
C LEU A 30 9.30 -9.49 4.25
N VAL A 31 9.05 -9.79 2.98
CA VAL A 31 9.67 -10.87 2.22
C VAL A 31 10.49 -10.23 1.11
N ASP A 32 11.81 -10.39 1.15
CA ASP A 32 12.69 -9.85 0.12
C ASP A 32 12.82 -10.86 -1.03
N LEU A 33 12.40 -10.46 -2.23
CA LEU A 33 12.59 -11.20 -3.47
C LEU A 33 13.37 -10.38 -4.50
N THR A 34 14.14 -9.37 -4.07
CA THR A 34 14.91 -8.50 -4.97
C THR A 34 15.97 -9.25 -5.77
N ASP A 35 16.46 -10.39 -5.31
CA ASP A 35 17.41 -11.21 -6.07
C ASP A 35 16.74 -12.09 -7.14
N VAL A 36 15.44 -12.36 -7.00
CA VAL A 36 14.68 -13.24 -7.89
C VAL A 36 13.84 -12.45 -8.89
N ALA A 37 13.39 -11.25 -8.53
CA ALA A 37 12.58 -10.42 -9.41
C ALA A 37 13.38 -9.93 -10.64
N PRO A 38 12.80 -9.95 -11.87
CA PRO A 38 13.56 -9.69 -13.09
C PRO A 38 14.30 -8.35 -13.11
N VAL A 39 15.62 -8.40 -13.28
CA VAL A 39 16.47 -7.20 -13.42
C VAL A 39 16.10 -6.39 -14.67
N SER A 40 15.59 -7.05 -15.71
CA SER A 40 15.16 -6.42 -16.97
C SER A 40 14.07 -5.36 -16.82
N LYS A 41 13.34 -5.35 -15.68
CA LYS A 41 12.33 -4.33 -15.37
C LYS A 41 12.91 -3.06 -14.73
N ARG A 42 14.17 -3.12 -14.29
CA ARG A 42 14.84 -2.03 -13.58
C ARG A 42 15.49 -1.12 -14.60
N HIS A 43 15.14 0.15 -14.53
CA HIS A 43 15.77 1.19 -15.31
C HIS A 43 16.55 2.13 -14.39
N ALA A 44 17.57 2.79 -14.94
CA ALA A 44 18.29 3.83 -14.23
C ALA A 44 17.35 4.96 -13.80
N ARG A 45 17.49 5.41 -12.56
CA ARG A 45 16.75 6.53 -12.01
C ARG A 45 17.62 7.78 -12.08
N LYS A 46 17.08 8.86 -12.63
CA LYS A 46 17.79 10.15 -12.81
C LYS A 46 17.35 11.24 -11.83
N LYS A 47 16.23 11.03 -11.14
CA LYS A 47 15.59 12.00 -10.24
C LYS A 47 15.39 11.40 -8.86
N PRO A 48 15.44 12.20 -7.78
CA PRO A 48 15.04 11.75 -6.46
C PRO A 48 13.61 11.18 -6.47
N VAL A 49 13.37 10.22 -5.59
CA VAL A 49 12.03 9.70 -5.31
C VAL A 49 11.45 10.49 -4.16
N ASP A 50 10.22 10.96 -4.33
CA ASP A 50 9.47 11.64 -3.28
C ASP A 50 8.02 11.17 -3.17
N ALA A 51 7.61 10.24 -4.02
CA ALA A 51 6.24 9.77 -4.12
C ALA A 51 6.11 8.26 -3.98
N VAL A 52 4.96 7.84 -3.46
CA VAL A 52 4.44 6.48 -3.57
C VAL A 52 3.24 6.50 -4.50
N VAL A 53 3.11 5.50 -5.37
CA VAL A 53 1.88 5.27 -6.14
C VAL A 53 1.28 3.94 -5.71
N LEU A 54 0.01 3.98 -5.31
CA LEU A 54 -0.76 2.81 -4.93
C LEU A 54 -1.44 2.22 -6.17
N HIS A 55 -1.42 0.89 -6.22
CA HIS A 55 -1.97 0.10 -7.30
C HIS A 55 -2.81 -1.08 -6.78
N GLN A 56 -3.64 -1.64 -7.65
CA GLN A 56 -4.15 -3.01 -7.50
C GLN A 56 -3.65 -3.89 -8.65
N THR A 57 -3.37 -5.16 -8.33
CA THR A 57 -2.89 -6.11 -9.34
C THR A 57 -3.96 -6.43 -10.38
N GLY A 58 -5.25 -6.30 -10.01
CA GLY A 58 -6.37 -6.74 -10.83
C GLY A 58 -6.54 -8.26 -10.87
N PHE A 59 -5.84 -9.01 -10.03
CA PHE A 59 -5.90 -10.47 -9.92
C PHE A 59 -5.37 -10.96 -8.57
N SER A 60 -5.76 -12.16 -8.15
CA SER A 60 -5.13 -12.87 -7.04
C SER A 60 -4.54 -14.22 -7.46
N ARG A 61 -3.39 -14.55 -6.86
CA ARG A 61 -2.68 -15.83 -6.92
C ARG A 61 -2.45 -16.38 -5.50
N GLY A 62 -3.28 -15.98 -4.54
CA GLY A 62 -3.16 -16.39 -3.13
C GLY A 62 -2.01 -15.70 -2.40
N THR A 63 -1.51 -16.32 -1.33
CA THR A 63 -0.58 -15.70 -0.37
C THR A 63 0.87 -16.18 -0.51
N ASP A 64 1.19 -16.97 -1.55
CA ASP A 64 2.56 -17.38 -1.84
C ASP A 64 3.33 -16.23 -2.52
N PRO A 65 4.35 -15.62 -1.86
CA PRO A 65 5.12 -14.52 -2.41
C PRO A 65 5.77 -14.82 -3.76
N SER A 66 6.19 -16.07 -3.97
CA SER A 66 6.91 -16.47 -5.18
C SER A 66 6.06 -16.31 -6.45
N ARG A 67 4.73 -16.33 -6.34
CA ARG A 67 3.81 -16.18 -7.48
C ARG A 67 3.72 -14.74 -8.03
N TYR A 68 4.34 -13.79 -7.34
CA TYR A 68 4.29 -12.36 -7.64
C TYR A 68 5.64 -11.77 -8.08
N HIS A 69 6.73 -12.53 -8.15
CA HIS A 69 8.05 -12.02 -8.54
C HIS A 69 8.09 -11.31 -9.90
N ASN A 70 7.15 -11.65 -10.78
CA ASN A 70 6.96 -11.04 -12.10
C ASN A 70 5.96 -9.87 -12.12
N VAL A 71 5.51 -9.34 -10.99
CA VAL A 71 4.79 -8.06 -10.95
C VAL A 71 5.78 -6.91 -11.17
N THR A 72 5.37 -5.84 -11.86
CA THR A 72 6.24 -4.67 -12.10
C THR A 72 5.96 -3.63 -11.03
N ALA A 73 6.41 -3.90 -9.81
CA ALA A 73 6.27 -2.97 -8.69
C ALA A 73 7.46 -3.06 -7.74
N HIS A 74 7.63 -2.05 -6.89
CA HIS A 74 8.68 -2.11 -5.86
C HIS A 74 8.23 -3.01 -4.72
N PHE A 75 6.97 -2.91 -4.34
CA PHE A 75 6.35 -3.74 -3.32
C PHE A 75 5.03 -4.35 -3.80
N VAL A 76 4.71 -5.51 -3.27
CA VAL A 76 3.39 -6.16 -3.39
C VAL A 76 2.86 -6.47 -1.99
N VAL A 77 1.61 -6.15 -1.71
CA VAL A 77 0.93 -6.45 -0.44
C VAL A 77 -0.06 -7.59 -0.65
N LEU A 78 0.26 -8.76 -0.10
CA LEU A 78 -0.55 -9.98 -0.21
C LEU A 78 -1.76 -9.93 0.73
N GLU A 79 -2.75 -10.80 0.48
CA GLU A 79 -4.01 -10.89 1.24
C GLU A 79 -3.79 -11.15 2.74
N ASP A 80 -2.71 -11.83 3.14
CA ASP A 80 -2.37 -12.08 4.55
C ASP A 80 -1.56 -10.94 5.20
N GLY A 81 -1.38 -9.82 4.49
CA GLY A 81 -0.59 -8.67 4.94
C GLY A 81 0.92 -8.84 4.82
N ALA A 82 1.42 -9.91 4.21
CA ALA A 82 2.83 -9.98 3.82
C ALA A 82 3.14 -8.90 2.78
N VAL A 83 4.26 -8.20 2.97
CA VAL A 83 4.80 -7.24 2.01
C VAL A 83 5.99 -7.88 1.32
N VAL A 84 5.91 -8.02 0.01
CA VAL A 84 6.98 -8.57 -0.82
C VAL A 84 7.73 -7.42 -1.47
N GLN A 85 9.02 -7.29 -1.21
CA GLN A 85 9.88 -6.35 -1.90
C GLN A 85 10.46 -7.01 -3.15
N LEU A 86 10.13 -6.48 -4.33
CA LEU A 86 10.58 -7.02 -5.61
C LEU A 86 11.73 -6.22 -6.21
N HIS A 87 11.75 -4.91 -6.02
CA HIS A 87 12.77 -4.05 -6.63
C HIS A 87 13.28 -3.01 -5.64
N PRO A 88 14.58 -2.66 -5.69
CA PRO A 88 15.13 -1.63 -4.81
C PRO A 88 14.52 -0.26 -5.14
N LEU A 89 14.37 0.61 -4.14
CA LEU A 89 13.80 1.96 -4.32
C LEU A 89 14.60 2.83 -5.31
N THR A 90 15.87 2.50 -5.49
CA THR A 90 16.79 3.17 -6.43
C THR A 90 16.49 2.84 -7.89
N ALA A 91 15.80 1.73 -8.19
CA ALA A 91 15.40 1.37 -9.54
C ALA A 91 14.18 2.19 -9.98
N ARG A 92 14.18 2.67 -11.22
CA ARG A 92 12.97 3.20 -11.87
C ARG A 92 12.23 2.03 -12.53
N LEU A 93 10.92 1.93 -12.31
CA LEU A 93 10.06 0.95 -12.97
C LEU A 93 9.10 1.63 -13.96
N SER A 94 8.52 0.84 -14.86
CA SER A 94 7.40 1.26 -15.71
C SER A 94 6.08 0.72 -15.14
N ALA A 95 5.64 1.33 -14.03
CA ALA A 95 4.50 0.86 -13.22
C ALA A 95 3.39 1.90 -13.05
N SER A 96 3.72 3.19 -13.14
CA SER A 96 2.89 4.31 -12.69
C SER A 96 2.82 5.46 -13.71
N ASP A 97 2.94 5.17 -15.01
CA ASP A 97 2.86 6.14 -16.12
C ASP A 97 3.62 7.46 -15.84
N GLY A 98 2.92 8.59 -15.76
CA GLY A 98 3.49 9.92 -15.53
C GLY A 98 4.31 10.04 -14.23
N PHE A 99 4.07 9.18 -13.24
CA PHE A 99 4.79 9.20 -11.96
C PHE A 99 6.06 8.34 -11.93
N ASN A 100 6.30 7.48 -12.93
CA ASN A 100 7.42 6.51 -12.96
C ASN A 100 8.78 7.10 -12.54
N SER A 101 9.08 8.33 -12.97
CA SER A 101 10.40 8.95 -12.74
C SER A 101 10.67 9.32 -11.27
N ARG A 102 9.63 9.50 -10.46
CA ARG A 102 9.72 10.03 -9.08
C ARG A 102 9.03 9.17 -8.02
N SER A 103 8.46 8.02 -8.42
CA SER A 103 7.70 7.17 -7.50
C SER A 103 8.34 5.81 -7.21
N VAL A 104 7.95 5.29 -6.05
CA VAL A 104 7.92 3.89 -5.69
C VAL A 104 6.49 3.38 -5.88
N SER A 105 6.32 2.18 -6.40
CA SER A 105 5.00 1.58 -6.68
C SER A 105 4.70 0.44 -5.73
N ILE A 106 3.47 0.43 -5.19
CA ILE A 106 2.96 -0.59 -4.27
C ILE A 106 1.70 -1.20 -4.88
N GLU A 107 1.72 -2.51 -5.13
CA GLU A 107 0.61 -3.27 -5.66
C GLU A 107 -0.14 -4.01 -4.55
N PHE A 108 -1.44 -3.80 -4.41
CA PHE A 108 -2.29 -4.59 -3.52
C PHE A 108 -2.88 -5.76 -4.30
N VAL A 109 -2.69 -6.97 -3.79
CA VAL A 109 -3.19 -8.18 -4.44
C VAL A 109 -4.70 -8.23 -4.40
N GLY A 110 -5.33 -8.19 -5.58
CA GLY A 110 -6.75 -8.43 -5.74
C GLY A 110 -7.31 -7.74 -6.98
N ASN A 111 -8.50 -8.18 -7.37
CA ASN A 111 -9.39 -7.44 -8.26
C ASN A 111 -10.44 -6.75 -7.39
N PHE A 112 -10.32 -5.44 -7.19
CA PHE A 112 -11.14 -4.69 -6.25
C PHE A 112 -12.29 -3.93 -6.93
N ARG A 113 -13.39 -3.83 -6.19
CA ARG A 113 -14.64 -3.21 -6.63
C ARG A 113 -14.44 -1.72 -6.90
N SER A 114 -15.01 -1.22 -7.99
CA SER A 114 -15.11 0.20 -8.28
C SER A 114 -16.24 0.88 -7.51
N SER A 115 -16.25 2.21 -7.48
CA SER A 115 -17.35 2.99 -6.89
C SER A 115 -18.70 2.80 -7.59
N ARG A 116 -18.71 2.26 -8.82
CA ARG A 116 -19.93 1.85 -9.55
C ARG A 116 -20.35 0.41 -9.25
N GLY A 117 -19.68 -0.23 -8.30
CA GLY A 117 -19.95 -1.59 -7.89
C GLY A 117 -19.42 -2.68 -8.83
N GLN A 118 -18.54 -2.32 -9.79
CA GLN A 118 -18.03 -3.21 -10.85
C GLN A 118 -16.59 -3.67 -10.57
N TRP A 119 -16.25 -4.86 -11.04
CA TRP A 119 -14.90 -5.43 -11.03
C TRP A 119 -14.37 -5.57 -12.45
N TRP A 120 -13.05 -5.68 -12.62
CA TRP A 120 -12.46 -5.91 -13.94
C TRP A 120 -12.52 -7.40 -14.31
N GLN A 121 -13.27 -7.77 -15.35
CA GLN A 121 -13.45 -9.17 -15.81
C GLN A 121 -13.60 -10.17 -14.64
N PRO A 122 -14.61 -10.01 -13.78
CA PRO A 122 -14.69 -10.72 -12.51
C PRO A 122 -14.81 -12.24 -12.64
N GLU A 123 -15.33 -12.75 -13.75
CA GLU A 123 -15.39 -14.19 -14.06
C GLU A 123 -13.99 -14.79 -14.24
N LYS A 124 -13.02 -13.98 -14.67
CA LYS A 124 -11.63 -14.40 -14.90
C LYS A 124 -10.73 -14.15 -13.69
N TYR A 125 -10.86 -12.97 -13.07
CA TYR A 125 -9.93 -12.52 -12.03
C TYR A 125 -10.51 -12.55 -10.62
N GLY A 126 -11.76 -12.97 -10.46
CA GLY A 126 -12.46 -13.01 -9.19
C GLY A 126 -13.02 -11.65 -8.77
N ARG A 127 -13.74 -11.65 -7.64
CA ARG A 127 -14.30 -10.47 -7.00
C ARG A 127 -13.69 -10.37 -5.61
N ASN A 128 -12.57 -9.67 -5.48
CA ASN A 128 -11.88 -9.52 -4.20
C ASN A 128 -12.35 -8.25 -3.48
N THR A 129 -12.16 -8.28 -2.17
CA THR A 129 -12.26 -7.15 -1.25
C THR A 129 -10.93 -7.09 -0.49
N PRO A 130 -10.33 -5.91 -0.27
CA PRO A 130 -9.11 -5.79 0.52
C PRO A 130 -9.31 -6.37 1.92
N THR A 131 -8.35 -7.16 2.38
CA THR A 131 -8.37 -7.68 3.75
C THR A 131 -7.93 -6.60 4.75
N ALA A 132 -8.30 -6.77 6.02
CA ALA A 132 -7.83 -5.87 7.08
C ALA A 132 -6.29 -5.91 7.20
N GLU A 133 -5.70 -7.09 6.99
CA GLU A 133 -4.26 -7.33 7.00
C GLU A 133 -3.57 -6.55 5.88
N GLN A 134 -4.13 -6.54 4.67
CA GLN A 134 -3.64 -5.73 3.54
C GLN A 134 -3.65 -4.25 3.87
N ILE A 135 -4.77 -3.73 4.39
CA ILE A 135 -4.88 -2.32 4.76
C ILE A 135 -3.83 -1.97 5.81
N GLN A 136 -3.70 -2.78 6.87
CA GLN A 136 -2.73 -2.50 7.93
C GLN A 136 -1.28 -2.63 7.47
N ALA A 137 -0.96 -3.60 6.60
CA ALA A 137 0.36 -3.72 5.99
C ALA A 137 0.68 -2.52 5.09
N GLY A 138 -0.27 -2.07 4.27
CA GLY A 138 -0.14 -0.87 3.44
C GLY A 138 0.14 0.39 4.27
N ARG A 139 -0.62 0.58 5.35
CA ARG A 139 -0.41 1.70 6.29
C ARG A 139 0.98 1.68 6.93
N ARG A 140 1.44 0.51 7.38
CA ARG A 140 2.78 0.33 7.97
C ARG A 140 3.88 0.60 6.95
N LEU A 141 3.74 0.10 5.73
CA LEU A 141 4.69 0.34 4.65
C LEU A 141 4.76 1.82 4.27
N LEU A 142 3.62 2.51 4.14
CA LEU A 142 3.61 3.95 3.87
C LEU A 142 4.27 4.78 4.98
N ARG A 143 4.09 4.40 6.26
CA ARG A 143 4.82 5.05 7.35
C ARG A 143 6.33 4.91 7.21
N LEU A 144 6.83 3.71 6.95
CA LEU A 144 8.27 3.49 6.74
C LEU A 144 8.82 4.30 5.56
N LEU A 145 8.08 4.33 4.45
CA LEU A 145 8.46 5.11 3.27
C LEU A 145 8.41 6.63 3.53
N ARG A 146 7.42 7.08 4.30
CA ARG A 146 7.30 8.48 4.72
C ARG A 146 8.46 8.92 5.61
N ASP A 147 8.80 8.09 6.60
CA ASP A 147 9.95 8.30 7.49
C ASP A 147 11.27 8.29 6.71
N GLY A 148 11.33 7.52 5.60
CA GLY A 148 12.41 7.53 4.62
C GLY A 148 12.43 8.75 3.67
N GLY A 149 11.51 9.70 3.82
CA GLY A 149 11.51 10.97 3.09
C GLY A 149 10.49 11.10 1.95
N LEU A 150 9.67 10.09 1.67
CA LEU A 150 8.63 10.19 0.63
C LEU A 150 7.44 11.01 1.15
N GLY A 151 7.19 12.17 0.55
CA GLY A 151 6.16 13.11 0.99
C GLY A 151 4.82 12.98 0.27
N TYR A 152 4.77 12.29 -0.88
CA TYR A 152 3.58 12.19 -1.71
C TYR A 152 3.02 10.76 -1.77
N VAL A 153 1.69 10.64 -1.82
CA VAL A 153 0.98 9.38 -2.08
C VAL A 153 -0.08 9.62 -3.16
N PHE A 154 0.00 8.88 -4.25
CA PHE A 154 -0.91 9.01 -5.38
C PHE A 154 -1.61 7.69 -5.70
N ALA A 155 -2.77 7.78 -6.33
CA ALA A 155 -3.40 6.68 -7.03
C ALA A 155 -2.95 6.66 -8.48
N HIS A 156 -2.77 5.48 -9.07
CA HIS A 156 -2.36 5.38 -10.47
C HIS A 156 -3.31 6.07 -11.44
N ARG A 157 -4.62 6.10 -11.14
CA ARG A 157 -5.61 6.86 -11.92
C ARG A 157 -5.25 8.33 -12.15
N GLN A 158 -4.50 8.95 -11.23
CA GLN A 158 -4.13 10.37 -11.32
C GLN A 158 -3.11 10.64 -12.43
N SER A 159 -2.53 9.61 -13.05
CA SER A 159 -1.60 9.75 -14.17
C SER A 159 -1.98 8.97 -15.43
N SER A 160 -3.13 8.31 -15.47
CA SER A 160 -3.49 7.42 -16.58
C SER A 160 -5.00 7.25 -16.73
N SER A 161 -5.55 7.63 -17.88
CA SER A 161 -6.99 7.47 -18.20
C SER A 161 -7.43 6.01 -18.21
N SER A 162 -6.53 5.10 -18.62
CA SER A 162 -6.77 3.65 -18.69
C SER A 162 -6.83 2.96 -17.32
N ARG A 163 -6.51 3.68 -16.25
CA ARG A 163 -6.39 3.16 -14.87
C ARG A 163 -7.43 3.74 -13.93
N GLY A 164 -8.63 4.05 -14.43
CA GLY A 164 -9.67 4.76 -13.68
C GLY A 164 -10.10 4.14 -12.33
N ASN A 165 -9.94 2.81 -12.15
CA ASN A 165 -10.23 2.13 -10.89
C ASN A 165 -8.97 1.77 -10.07
N ASP A 166 -7.79 2.26 -10.42
CA ASP A 166 -6.53 1.88 -9.77
C ASP A 166 -6.13 2.93 -8.71
N PRO A 167 -5.95 2.57 -7.41
CA PRO A 167 -5.93 1.22 -6.79
C PRO A 167 -7.29 0.67 -6.37
N GLY A 168 -8.34 1.47 -6.49
CA GLY A 168 -9.69 1.14 -6.07
C GLY A 168 -10.10 1.96 -4.85
N PRO A 169 -11.41 2.22 -4.67
CA PRO A 169 -11.92 3.06 -3.58
C PRO A 169 -11.46 2.58 -2.20
N GLU A 170 -11.57 1.29 -1.92
CA GLU A 170 -11.33 0.73 -0.58
C GLU A 170 -9.83 0.76 -0.21
N ILE A 171 -8.93 0.46 -1.16
CA ILE A 171 -7.49 0.64 -0.95
C ILE A 171 -7.15 2.12 -0.76
N TRP A 172 -7.71 2.99 -1.60
CA TRP A 172 -7.45 4.42 -1.48
C TRP A 172 -7.92 4.97 -0.13
N GLN A 173 -9.18 4.74 0.25
CA GLN A 173 -9.72 5.18 1.55
C GLN A 173 -8.93 4.59 2.72
N GLY A 174 -8.69 3.27 2.68
CA GLY A 174 -8.05 2.55 3.77
C GLY A 174 -6.57 2.89 3.94
N VAL A 175 -5.85 3.19 2.86
CA VAL A 175 -4.39 3.36 2.86
C VAL A 175 -3.96 4.75 2.40
N GLY A 176 -4.37 5.20 1.20
CA GLY A 176 -3.97 6.48 0.62
C GLY A 176 -4.50 7.69 1.40
N GLN A 177 -5.82 7.78 1.54
CA GLN A 177 -6.49 8.83 2.31
C GLN A 177 -6.08 8.80 3.79
N TRP A 178 -5.89 7.61 4.35
CA TRP A 178 -5.31 7.46 5.70
C TRP A 178 -3.91 8.06 5.80
N ALA A 179 -3.04 7.87 4.80
CA ALA A 179 -1.70 8.43 4.82
C ALA A 179 -1.71 9.96 4.67
N VAL A 180 -2.65 10.50 3.90
CA VAL A 180 -2.88 11.95 3.84
C VAL A 180 -3.27 12.48 5.22
N SER A 181 -4.29 11.90 5.85
CA SER A 181 -4.83 12.41 7.13
C SER A 181 -3.94 12.14 8.34
N SER A 182 -3.20 11.01 8.34
CA SER A 182 -2.48 10.52 9.52
C SER A 182 -0.96 10.70 9.44
N LEU A 183 -0.39 10.76 8.23
CA LEU A 183 1.05 10.93 8.02
C LEU A 183 1.41 12.29 7.40
N GLY A 184 0.42 13.11 7.06
CA GLY A 184 0.62 14.40 6.39
C GLY A 184 1.22 14.26 5.00
N MET A 185 1.05 13.11 4.34
CA MET A 185 1.44 12.95 2.94
C MET A 185 0.51 13.77 2.03
N SER A 186 1.00 14.21 0.89
CA SER A 186 0.19 14.95 -0.09
C SER A 186 -0.24 14.04 -1.25
N ASP A 187 -1.50 14.12 -1.65
CA ASP A 187 -2.04 13.51 -2.87
C ASP A 187 -2.17 14.50 -4.04
N GLY A 188 -1.60 15.70 -3.87
CA GLY A 188 -1.69 16.83 -4.79
C GLY A 188 -2.96 17.69 -4.61
N GLY A 189 -3.91 17.28 -3.78
CA GLY A 189 -5.13 18.02 -3.50
C GLY A 189 -6.29 17.77 -4.47
N ALA A 190 -7.38 18.51 -4.25
CA ALA A 190 -8.58 18.42 -5.08
C ALA A 190 -8.26 18.79 -6.54
N GLY A 191 -8.76 17.98 -7.49
CA GLY A 191 -8.53 18.20 -8.91
C GLY A 191 -7.14 17.83 -9.44
N PHE A 192 -6.23 17.32 -8.59
CA PHE A 192 -4.89 16.97 -9.05
C PHE A 192 -4.86 15.69 -9.90
N ALA A 193 -4.37 15.84 -11.12
CA ALA A 193 -3.98 14.77 -12.03
C ALA A 193 -2.90 15.29 -12.99
N ILE A 194 -2.17 14.37 -13.63
CA ILE A 194 -1.16 14.65 -14.65
C ILE A 194 -1.40 13.82 -15.91
N GLY A 195 -0.84 14.28 -17.03
CA GLY A 195 -1.01 13.59 -18.32
C GLY A 195 -2.48 13.51 -18.72
N ASP A 196 -2.93 12.31 -19.08
CA ASP A 196 -4.34 12.00 -19.37
C ASP A 196 -5.07 11.40 -18.15
N GLY A 197 -4.47 11.47 -16.95
CA GLY A 197 -5.05 10.96 -15.72
C GLY A 197 -6.31 11.69 -15.27
N ALA A 198 -6.99 11.10 -14.30
CA ALA A 198 -8.20 11.65 -13.69
C ALA A 198 -8.01 11.88 -12.18
N PRO A 199 -8.47 13.03 -11.63
CA PRO A 199 -8.41 13.29 -10.20
C PRO A 199 -9.11 12.20 -9.39
N LEU A 200 -8.72 12.08 -8.12
CA LEU A 200 -9.44 11.25 -7.15
C LEU A 200 -10.88 11.78 -7.00
N PRO A 201 -11.90 10.92 -7.12
CA PRO A 201 -13.28 11.33 -6.97
C PRO A 201 -13.60 11.48 -5.48
N ASP A 202 -14.54 12.35 -5.13
CA ASP A 202 -14.89 12.61 -3.72
C ASP A 202 -15.35 11.36 -2.98
N VAL A 203 -16.00 10.41 -3.68
CA VAL A 203 -16.41 9.13 -3.11
C VAL A 203 -15.24 8.24 -2.67
N TRP A 204 -13.99 8.58 -3.00
CA TRP A 204 -12.80 7.90 -2.50
C TRP A 204 -12.19 8.63 -1.29
N ARG A 205 -12.64 9.84 -0.93
CA ARG A 205 -12.06 10.65 0.14
C ARG A 205 -12.74 10.42 1.49
#